data_AF-A0A7W1K0Y8-F1
#
_entry.id   AF-A0A7W1K0Y8-F1
#
_cell.length_a   1.000
_cell.length_b   1.000
_cell.length_c   1.000
_cell.angle_alpha   90.00
_cell.angle_beta   90.00
_cell.angle_gamma   90.00
#
_symmetry.space_group_name_H-M   'P 1'
#
loop_
_entity.id
_entity.type
_entity.pdbx_description
1 polymer ?
#
loop_
_entity_poly.entity_id
_entity_poly.type
_entity_poly.pdbx_seq_one_letter_code
_entity_poly.pdbx_strand_id
1 'polypeptide(L)'
;MAKVEDYTDPFRRTYTPPAPAGDGVCDVCHSVPGPGFPRCWSCDQSTGSVSRPLTVVVPISLYLVGEQLHSVLRGYKDSPDPGARRRYRLRVAATLHRFMRDHSECIERAAGNSWDVLTIVPSKHGRGDKHPLERAIRLGRKLKDIYRPLLAPDQTQLIDRVYGNDRGFRATEDLAGQRVLLIDDTFTSGATFQSAASALALAGATVVAGVAIGRVIDTSDPRFAYKQEFWDRQRELGFSFDRCCLEP
;
A
#
# COMPACT_ATOMS: atom_id res chain seq x y z
N MET A 1 0.70 15.30 25.29
CA MET A 1 1.10 14.25 24.33
C MET A 1 0.93 14.82 22.93
N ALA A 2 1.89 14.58 22.03
CA ALA A 2 1.73 14.94 20.61
C ALA A 2 0.58 14.13 20.00
N LYS A 3 -0.25 14.79 19.18
CA LYS A 3 -1.34 14.17 18.43
C LYS A 3 -0.82 13.63 17.09
N VAL A 4 -1.61 12.77 16.43
CA VAL A 4 -1.21 12.20 15.12
C VAL A 4 -1.18 13.28 14.03
N GLU A 5 -2.03 14.30 14.18
CA GLU A 5 -2.12 15.50 13.35
C GLU A 5 -0.80 16.28 13.33
N ASP A 6 -0.10 16.38 14.47
CA ASP A 6 1.20 17.08 14.59
C ASP A 6 2.28 16.48 13.65
N TYR A 7 2.13 15.21 13.25
CA TYR A 7 3.06 14.50 12.37
C TYR A 7 2.55 14.38 10.92
N THR A 8 1.35 14.86 10.62
CA THR A 8 0.70 14.70 9.30
C THR A 8 0.32 16.03 8.66
N ASP A 9 -0.32 16.95 9.40
CA ASP A 9 -0.82 18.24 8.87
C ASP A 9 0.28 19.14 8.30
N PRO A 10 1.45 19.32 8.96
CA PRO A 10 2.53 20.14 8.41
C PRO A 10 3.04 19.64 7.05
N PHE A 11 2.80 18.37 6.72
CA PHE A 11 3.29 17.72 5.51
C PHE A 11 2.20 17.46 4.48
N ARG A 12 0.97 17.93 4.70
CA ARG A 12 -0.19 17.68 3.83
C ARG A 12 0.08 17.96 2.34
N ARG A 13 0.87 19.01 2.04
CA ARG A 13 1.24 19.41 0.66
C ARG A 13 2.18 18.44 -0.07
N THR A 14 2.74 17.47 0.63
CA THR A 14 3.62 16.45 0.04
C THR A 14 2.88 15.17 -0.35
N TYR A 15 1.59 15.09 0.01
CA TYR A 15 0.70 14.01 -0.39
C TYR A 15 -0.12 14.46 -1.60
N THR A 16 -0.53 13.50 -2.41
CA THR A 16 -1.37 13.70 -3.60
C THR A 16 -2.53 12.72 -3.51
N PRO A 17 -3.80 13.17 -3.58
CA PRO A 17 -4.94 12.29 -3.42
C PRO A 17 -4.98 11.23 -4.54
N PRO A 18 -5.27 9.97 -4.21
CA PRO A 18 -5.67 9.00 -5.22
C PRO A 18 -7.08 9.32 -5.71
N ALA A 19 -7.33 9.12 -6.99
CA ALA A 19 -8.68 9.22 -7.54
C ALA A 19 -9.52 8.00 -7.16
N PRO A 20 -10.84 8.14 -6.92
CA PRO A 20 -11.73 6.99 -6.86
C PRO A 20 -11.66 6.14 -8.13
N ALA A 21 -11.82 4.82 -7.98
CA ALA A 21 -11.90 3.92 -9.14
C ALA A 21 -13.12 4.27 -10.00
N GLY A 22 -12.96 4.23 -11.32
CA GLY A 22 -14.00 4.66 -12.26
C GLY A 22 -13.42 5.02 -13.62
N ASP A 23 -14.15 5.83 -14.38
CA ASP A 23 -13.75 6.21 -15.75
C ASP A 23 -12.37 6.86 -15.78
N GLY A 24 -11.44 6.20 -16.49
CA GLY A 24 -10.05 6.67 -16.61
C GLY A 24 -9.19 6.46 -15.35
N VAL A 25 -9.63 5.64 -14.39
CA VAL A 25 -8.86 5.28 -13.19
C VAL A 25 -8.82 3.77 -13.03
N CYS A 26 -7.62 3.23 -12.79
CA CYS A 26 -7.38 1.80 -12.63
C CYS A 26 -8.11 1.29 -11.39
N ASP A 27 -8.99 0.32 -11.62
CA ASP A 27 -9.84 -0.34 -10.62
C ASP A 27 -9.10 -1.00 -9.45
N VAL A 28 -7.80 -1.28 -9.62
CA VAL A 28 -6.93 -1.83 -8.58
C VAL A 28 -6.09 -0.74 -7.94
N CYS A 29 -5.17 -0.12 -8.68
CA CYS A 29 -4.13 0.71 -8.05
C CYS A 29 -4.42 2.20 -7.99
N HIS A 30 -5.58 2.66 -8.46
CA HIS A 30 -5.96 4.08 -8.52
C HIS A 30 -4.98 4.99 -9.30
N SER A 31 -4.17 4.39 -10.18
CA SER A 31 -3.40 5.08 -11.21
C SER A 31 -4.25 5.27 -12.47
N VAL A 32 -3.79 6.01 -13.47
CA VAL A 32 -4.46 6.07 -14.78
C VAL A 32 -4.05 4.88 -15.68
N PRO A 33 -5.02 4.11 -16.23
CA PRO A 33 -4.79 3.09 -17.25
C PRO A 33 -4.68 3.71 -18.65
N GLY A 34 -4.36 2.91 -19.66
CA GLY A 34 -4.48 3.38 -21.04
C GLY A 34 -5.94 3.75 -21.37
N PRO A 35 -6.20 4.70 -22.28
CA PRO A 35 -7.56 5.07 -22.67
C PRO A 35 -8.40 3.84 -23.07
N GLY A 36 -9.61 3.74 -22.52
CA GLY A 36 -10.54 2.64 -22.79
C GLY A 36 -10.30 1.36 -21.98
N PHE A 37 -9.28 1.31 -21.11
CA PHE A 37 -9.04 0.16 -20.24
C PHE A 37 -9.48 0.45 -18.80
N PRO A 38 -10.15 -0.49 -18.11
CA PRO A 38 -10.51 -0.33 -16.70
C PRO A 38 -9.31 -0.52 -15.75
N ARG A 39 -8.24 -1.14 -16.25
CA ARG A 39 -7.06 -1.53 -15.47
C ARG A 39 -5.79 -1.19 -16.21
N CYS A 40 -4.76 -0.75 -15.48
CA CYS A 40 -3.45 -0.50 -16.08
C CYS A 40 -2.74 -1.83 -16.35
N TRP A 41 -1.88 -1.85 -17.37
CA TRP A 41 -1.17 -3.07 -17.79
C TRP A 41 -0.48 -3.80 -16.63
N SER A 42 0.19 -3.07 -15.73
CA SER A 42 0.87 -3.70 -14.59
C SER A 42 -0.09 -4.40 -13.62
N CYS A 43 -1.27 -3.82 -13.37
CA CYS A 43 -2.27 -4.45 -12.51
C CYS A 43 -2.93 -5.64 -13.22
N ASP A 44 -3.16 -5.54 -14.53
CA ASP A 44 -3.67 -6.65 -15.33
C ASP A 44 -2.73 -7.86 -15.26
N GLN A 45 -1.44 -7.66 -15.52
CA GLN A 45 -0.44 -8.72 -15.44
C GLN A 45 -0.26 -9.27 -14.02
N SER A 46 -0.11 -8.41 -13.00
CA SER A 46 0.10 -8.87 -11.63
C SER A 46 -1.10 -9.64 -11.06
N THR A 47 -2.33 -9.21 -11.36
CA THR A 47 -3.54 -9.93 -10.93
C THR A 47 -3.76 -11.21 -11.73
N GLY A 48 -3.51 -11.21 -13.04
CA GLY A 48 -3.66 -12.41 -13.89
C GLY A 48 -2.62 -13.51 -13.64
N SER A 49 -1.51 -13.16 -12.98
CA SER A 49 -0.40 -14.08 -12.66
C SER A 49 -0.51 -14.80 -11.32
N VAL A 50 -1.57 -14.56 -10.54
CA VAL A 50 -1.77 -15.18 -9.22
C VAL A 50 -3.13 -15.87 -9.15
N SER A 51 -3.23 -16.91 -8.34
CA SER A 51 -4.47 -17.71 -8.21
C SER A 51 -5.59 -16.96 -7.48
N ARG A 52 -5.25 -16.09 -6.52
CA ARG A 52 -6.20 -15.39 -5.66
C ARG A 52 -5.86 -13.89 -5.60
N PRO A 53 -6.17 -13.12 -6.66
CA PRO A 53 -5.81 -11.71 -6.71
C PRO A 53 -6.60 -10.88 -5.69
N LEU A 54 -5.91 -9.90 -5.12
CA LEU A 54 -6.49 -8.86 -4.29
C LEU A 54 -7.24 -7.85 -5.17
N THR A 55 -8.52 -7.64 -4.85
CA THR A 55 -9.43 -6.76 -5.61
C THR A 55 -9.57 -5.38 -5.01
N VAL A 56 -9.52 -5.24 -3.68
CA VAL A 56 -9.59 -3.94 -3.00
C VAL A 56 -8.19 -3.49 -2.59
N VAL A 57 -7.68 -2.46 -3.25
CA VAL A 57 -6.37 -1.87 -2.97
C VAL A 57 -6.55 -0.38 -2.70
N VAL A 58 -5.97 0.09 -1.60
CA VAL A 58 -6.21 1.45 -1.08
C VAL A 58 -4.87 2.16 -0.90
N PRO A 59 -4.40 2.92 -1.91
CA PRO A 59 -3.28 3.81 -1.70
C PRO A 59 -3.71 5.02 -0.86
N ILE A 60 -2.95 5.38 0.17
CA ILE A 60 -3.21 6.59 0.96
C ILE A 60 -2.86 7.82 0.13
N SER A 61 -1.75 7.80 -0.61
CA SER A 61 -1.31 8.92 -1.43
C SER A 61 -0.59 8.46 -2.68
N LEU A 62 -0.71 9.21 -3.76
CA LEU A 62 0.13 9.10 -4.95
C LEU A 62 1.45 9.85 -4.73
N TYR A 63 2.51 9.46 -5.46
CA TYR A 63 3.77 10.21 -5.50
C TYR A 63 4.60 9.94 -6.77
N LEU A 64 5.48 10.89 -7.12
CA LEU A 64 6.56 10.67 -8.11
C LEU A 64 7.89 10.34 -7.44
N VAL A 65 8.69 9.53 -8.11
CA VAL A 65 10.08 9.27 -7.70
C VAL A 65 10.86 10.59 -7.66
N GLY A 66 11.50 10.84 -6.52
CA GLY A 66 12.28 12.06 -6.27
C GLY A 66 11.57 13.10 -5.40
N GLU A 67 10.25 12.96 -5.18
CA GLU A 67 9.51 13.90 -4.35
C GLU A 67 9.59 13.63 -2.84
N GLN A 68 9.03 14.54 -2.05
CA GLN A 68 9.11 14.50 -0.59
C GLN A 68 8.51 13.22 0.01
N LEU A 69 7.38 12.72 -0.49
CA LEU A 69 6.82 11.45 0.00
C LEU A 69 7.73 10.26 -0.37
N HIS A 70 8.35 10.26 -1.56
CA HIS A 70 9.36 9.26 -1.92
C HIS A 70 10.54 9.28 -0.94
N SER A 71 11.07 10.47 -0.62
CA SER A 71 12.16 10.63 0.35
C SER A 71 11.80 10.11 1.74
N VAL A 72 10.56 10.27 2.18
CA VAL A 72 10.07 9.71 3.46
C VAL A 72 10.00 8.18 3.40
N LEU A 73 9.41 7.62 2.34
CA LEU A 73 9.24 6.16 2.15
C LEU A 73 10.57 5.43 1.87
N ARG A 74 11.58 6.12 1.35
CA ARG A 74 12.96 5.61 1.31
C ARG A 74 13.63 5.78 2.67
N GLY A 75 13.71 7.02 3.15
CA GLY A 75 14.50 7.39 4.31
C GLY A 75 14.09 6.71 5.62
N TYR A 76 12.81 6.34 5.81
CA TYR A 76 12.42 5.59 7.01
C TYR A 76 13.02 4.16 7.06
N LYS A 77 13.37 3.59 5.90
CA LYS A 77 13.95 2.24 5.78
C LYS A 77 15.45 2.22 6.04
N ASP A 78 16.17 3.21 5.55
CA ASP A 78 17.63 3.14 5.40
C ASP A 78 18.38 4.49 5.44
N SER A 79 17.73 5.60 5.84
CA SER A 79 18.47 6.87 6.00
C SER A 79 19.67 6.71 6.94
N PRO A 80 20.87 7.19 6.57
CA PRO A 80 22.06 7.04 7.40
C PRO A 80 21.98 7.87 8.70
N ASP A 81 21.30 9.02 8.67
CA ASP A 81 21.01 9.82 9.86
C ASP A 81 19.92 9.14 10.72
N PRO A 82 20.25 8.66 11.93
CA PRO A 82 19.26 8.04 12.83
C PRO A 82 18.12 8.99 13.22
N GLY A 83 18.40 10.29 13.32
CA GLY A 83 17.42 11.32 13.63
C GLY A 83 16.39 11.47 12.50
N ALA A 84 16.85 11.63 11.26
CA ALA A 84 16.00 11.63 10.08
C ALA A 84 15.20 10.34 9.94
N ARG A 85 15.84 9.17 10.08
CA ARG A 85 15.18 7.86 10.02
C ARG A 85 14.04 7.74 11.05
N ARG A 86 14.26 8.23 12.28
CA ARG A 86 13.22 8.29 13.33
C ARG A 86 12.08 9.23 12.94
N ARG A 87 12.37 10.43 12.44
CA ARG A 87 11.35 11.40 11.99
C ARG A 87 10.51 10.84 10.84
N TYR A 88 11.13 10.25 9.83
CA TYR A 88 10.43 9.60 8.72
C TYR A 88 9.57 8.44 9.19
N ARG A 89 10.06 7.59 10.10
CA ARG A 89 9.25 6.50 10.68
C ARG A 89 8.04 7.00 11.45
N LEU A 90 8.18 8.07 12.25
CA LEU A 90 7.05 8.69 12.94
C LEU A 90 6.02 9.21 11.95
N ARG A 91 6.46 9.80 10.84
CA ARG A 91 5.58 10.30 9.79
C ARG A 91 4.84 9.17 9.03
N VAL A 92 5.54 8.09 8.69
CA VAL A 92 4.95 6.88 8.10
C VAL A 92 3.90 6.30 9.05
N ALA A 93 4.24 6.15 10.34
CA ALA A 93 3.31 5.66 11.35
C ALA A 93 2.09 6.58 11.49
N ALA A 94 2.30 7.89 11.62
CA ALA A 94 1.20 8.84 11.79
C ALA A 94 0.28 8.86 10.57
N THR A 95 0.83 8.80 9.35
CA THR A 95 0.04 8.72 8.11
C THR A 95 -0.84 7.47 8.11
N LEU A 96 -0.26 6.30 8.39
CA LEU A 96 -0.99 5.03 8.41
C LEU A 96 -2.04 5.01 9.53
N HIS A 97 -1.67 5.34 10.76
CA HIS A 97 -2.58 5.29 11.91
C HIS A 97 -3.72 6.31 11.79
N ARG A 98 -3.47 7.51 11.26
CA ARG A 98 -4.53 8.48 10.99
C ARG A 98 -5.48 7.97 9.93
N PHE A 99 -4.96 7.51 8.79
CA PHE A 99 -5.81 6.96 7.73
C PHE A 99 -6.64 5.78 8.22
N MET A 100 -6.05 4.83 8.95
CA MET A 100 -6.78 3.67 9.49
C MET A 100 -7.75 4.02 10.62
N ARG A 101 -7.56 5.15 11.31
CA ARG A 101 -8.53 5.67 12.28
C ARG A 101 -9.76 6.20 11.55
N ASP A 102 -9.55 6.94 10.47
CA ASP A 102 -10.59 7.73 9.81
C ASP A 102 -11.32 6.92 8.72
N HIS A 103 -10.66 5.93 8.09
CA HIS A 103 -11.15 5.25 6.87
C HIS A 103 -11.30 3.74 6.99
N SER A 104 -11.29 3.17 8.20
CA SER A 104 -11.49 1.72 8.33
C SER A 104 -12.84 1.29 7.77
N GLU A 105 -13.91 2.03 8.04
CA GLU A 105 -15.26 1.72 7.57
C GLU A 105 -15.38 1.81 6.04
N CYS A 106 -14.64 2.73 5.39
CA CYS A 106 -14.60 2.83 3.93
C CYS A 106 -14.03 1.54 3.31
N ILE A 107 -12.96 1.00 3.91
CA ILE A 107 -12.33 -0.26 3.48
C ILE A 107 -13.28 -1.43 3.69
N GLU A 108 -13.90 -1.54 4.87
CA GLU A 108 -14.83 -2.63 5.19
C GLU A 108 -16.04 -2.63 4.26
N ARG A 109 -16.60 -1.44 3.97
CA ARG A 109 -17.71 -1.27 3.05
C ARG A 109 -17.36 -1.68 1.64
N ALA A 110 -16.20 -1.24 1.12
CA ALA A 110 -15.75 -1.61 -0.22
C ALA A 110 -15.45 -3.10 -0.37
N ALA A 111 -14.90 -3.73 0.69
CA ALA A 111 -14.60 -5.16 0.70
C ALA A 111 -15.80 -6.05 1.05
N GLY A 112 -16.91 -5.47 1.52
CA GLY A 112 -18.06 -6.21 2.03
C GLY A 112 -17.77 -7.05 3.28
N ASN A 113 -16.64 -6.83 3.95
CA ASN A 113 -16.15 -7.62 5.08
C ASN A 113 -15.29 -6.77 6.01
N SER A 114 -15.33 -7.06 7.32
CA SER A 114 -14.32 -6.58 8.27
C SER A 114 -13.12 -7.52 8.39
N TRP A 115 -12.04 -7.06 9.02
CA TRP A 115 -10.84 -7.85 9.29
C TRP A 115 -10.60 -8.01 10.79
N ASP A 116 -9.94 -9.11 11.17
CA ASP A 116 -9.59 -9.44 12.54
C ASP A 116 -8.09 -9.24 12.81
N VAL A 117 -7.29 -9.36 11.75
CA VAL A 117 -5.83 -9.35 11.83
C VAL A 117 -5.24 -8.50 10.72
N LEU A 118 -4.14 -7.83 11.04
CA LEU A 118 -3.35 -7.06 10.10
C LEU A 118 -1.99 -7.73 9.92
N THR A 119 -1.51 -7.81 8.69
CA THR A 119 -0.13 -8.21 8.40
C THR A 119 0.54 -7.28 7.40
N ILE A 120 1.87 -7.40 7.26
CA ILE A 120 2.64 -6.63 6.29
C ILE A 120 3.22 -7.52 5.21
N VAL A 121 3.47 -6.94 4.05
CA VAL A 121 4.31 -7.58 3.03
C VAL A 121 5.75 -7.65 3.53
N PRO A 122 6.35 -8.85 3.66
CA PRO A 122 7.75 -8.97 4.05
C PRO A 122 8.70 -8.44 2.97
N SER A 123 9.85 -7.93 3.40
CA SER A 123 10.94 -7.62 2.47
C SER A 123 11.55 -8.91 1.88
N LYS A 124 11.82 -8.90 0.56
CA LYS A 124 12.42 -10.03 -0.18
C LYS A 124 13.78 -10.49 0.39
N HIS A 125 14.53 -9.60 1.04
CA HIS A 125 15.90 -9.89 1.49
C HIS A 125 16.03 -10.32 2.96
N GLY A 126 14.92 -10.65 3.64
CA GLY A 126 14.97 -11.20 5.00
C GLY A 126 15.90 -10.41 5.93
N ARG A 127 15.54 -9.16 6.26
CA ARG A 127 16.32 -8.40 7.24
C ARG A 127 16.22 -9.13 8.58
N GLY A 128 17.35 -9.49 9.20
CA GLY A 128 17.37 -10.09 10.54
C GLY A 128 16.77 -9.19 11.64
N ASP A 129 16.64 -7.89 11.33
CA ASP A 129 15.93 -6.89 12.12
C ASP A 129 14.45 -6.78 11.73
N LYS A 130 13.57 -6.54 12.73
CA LYS A 130 12.14 -6.25 12.52
C LYS A 130 11.92 -5.25 11.38
N HIS A 131 10.99 -5.57 10.48
CA HIS A 131 10.71 -4.77 9.28
C HIS A 131 10.45 -3.30 9.64
N PRO A 132 10.99 -2.30 8.90
CA PRO A 132 10.77 -0.88 9.22
C PRO A 132 9.29 -0.51 9.35
N LEU A 133 8.42 -1.10 8.54
CA LEU A 133 6.96 -0.90 8.61
C LEU A 133 6.34 -1.54 9.86
N GLU A 134 6.81 -2.70 10.30
CA GLU A 134 6.38 -3.29 11.58
C GLU A 134 6.68 -2.32 12.74
N ARG A 135 7.85 -1.69 12.74
CA ARG A 135 8.19 -0.68 13.76
C ARG A 135 7.24 0.51 13.71
N ALA A 136 6.73 0.90 12.54
CA ALA A 136 5.75 1.98 12.39
C ALA A 136 4.35 1.57 12.88
N ILE A 137 3.89 0.36 12.53
CA ILE A 137 2.61 -0.20 12.99
C ILE A 137 2.56 -0.26 14.52
N ARG A 138 3.64 -0.75 15.15
CA ARG A 138 3.69 -0.92 16.61
C ARG A 138 3.70 0.38 17.42
N LEU A 139 3.81 1.56 16.78
CA LEU A 139 3.79 2.85 17.49
C LEU A 139 2.40 3.28 17.96
N GLY A 140 1.32 2.73 17.39
CA GLY A 140 -0.05 3.01 17.83
C GLY A 140 -0.78 1.74 18.26
N ARG A 141 -1.59 1.84 19.32
CA ARG A 141 -2.21 0.70 20.00
C ARG A 141 -3.16 -0.10 19.09
N LYS A 142 -4.07 0.59 18.37
CA LYS A 142 -5.12 -0.05 17.55
C LYS A 142 -4.52 -1.04 16.53
N LEU A 143 -3.53 -0.61 15.73
CA LEU A 143 -2.91 -1.50 14.75
C LEU A 143 -1.92 -2.48 15.37
N LYS A 144 -1.25 -2.11 16.47
CA LYS A 144 -0.35 -3.01 17.19
C LYS A 144 -1.07 -4.24 17.73
N ASP A 145 -2.26 -4.04 18.32
CA ASP A 145 -3.01 -5.09 19.02
C ASP A 145 -3.54 -6.16 18.04
N ILE A 146 -3.74 -5.81 16.76
CA ILE A 146 -4.18 -6.74 15.70
C ILE A 146 -3.07 -7.16 14.73
N TYR A 147 -1.82 -6.71 14.93
CA TYR A 147 -0.73 -7.03 14.02
C TYR A 147 -0.12 -8.41 14.30
N ARG A 148 -0.07 -9.26 13.26
CA ARG A 148 0.64 -10.55 13.26
C ARG A 148 1.53 -10.69 12.02
N PRO A 149 2.78 -11.19 12.13
CA PRO A 149 3.64 -11.45 10.98
C PRO A 149 3.23 -12.78 10.32
N LEU A 150 2.18 -12.75 9.51
CA LEU A 150 1.56 -13.95 8.91
C LEU A 150 2.28 -14.47 7.67
N LEU A 151 3.28 -13.74 7.18
CA LEU A 151 4.00 -14.05 5.95
C LEU A 151 5.52 -14.09 6.18
N ALA A 152 6.16 -15.04 5.51
CA ALA A 152 7.61 -15.10 5.34
C ALA A 152 7.95 -15.12 3.85
N PRO A 153 9.05 -14.47 3.41
CA PRO A 153 9.51 -14.56 2.03
C PRO A 153 9.96 -16.00 1.72
N ASP A 154 9.61 -16.51 0.54
CA ASP A 154 10.21 -17.73 0.02
C ASP A 154 11.47 -17.38 -0.78
N GLN A 155 12.64 -17.55 -0.17
CA GLN A 155 13.92 -17.21 -0.80
C GLN A 155 14.24 -18.03 -2.07
N THR A 156 13.52 -19.14 -2.30
CA THR A 156 13.69 -19.97 -3.51
C THR A 156 12.84 -19.48 -4.67
N GLN A 157 11.90 -18.57 -4.43
CA GLN A 157 10.94 -18.10 -5.41
C GLN A 157 11.22 -16.64 -5.75
N LEU A 158 11.33 -16.36 -7.04
CA LEU A 158 11.44 -15.00 -7.52
C LEU A 158 10.05 -14.43 -7.77
N ILE A 159 9.86 -13.18 -7.33
CA ILE A 159 8.73 -12.36 -7.76
C ILE A 159 9.30 -11.38 -8.77
N ASP A 160 8.81 -11.47 -10.00
CA ASP A 160 9.16 -10.57 -11.09
C ASP A 160 8.80 -9.12 -10.75
N ARG A 161 9.31 -8.16 -11.54
CA ARG A 161 8.95 -6.76 -11.38
C ARG A 161 7.46 -6.52 -11.60
N VAL A 162 6.80 -7.23 -12.51
CA VAL A 162 5.40 -7.00 -12.91
C VAL A 162 4.52 -8.22 -12.67
N TYR A 163 5.04 -9.42 -12.86
CA TYR A 163 4.29 -10.65 -12.63
C TYR A 163 4.37 -11.06 -11.15
N GLY A 164 3.19 -11.30 -10.56
CA GLY A 164 3.05 -11.96 -9.29
C GLY A 164 3.44 -13.44 -9.35
N ASN A 165 3.52 -14.04 -8.18
CA ASN A 165 3.87 -15.44 -7.96
C ASN A 165 3.24 -15.88 -6.64
N ASP A 166 2.35 -16.87 -6.69
CA ASP A 166 1.65 -17.45 -5.52
C ASP A 166 2.61 -17.98 -4.45
N ARG A 167 3.81 -18.40 -4.86
CA ARG A 167 4.82 -18.99 -3.99
C ARG A 167 5.89 -18.00 -3.56
N GLY A 168 5.80 -16.73 -3.97
CA GLY A 168 6.76 -15.70 -3.57
C GLY A 168 6.80 -15.46 -2.05
N PHE A 169 5.71 -15.81 -1.36
CA PHE A 169 5.61 -15.82 0.09
C PHE A 169 4.98 -17.12 0.57
N ARG A 170 5.19 -17.42 1.85
CA ARG A 170 4.52 -18.51 2.55
C ARG A 170 3.84 -17.96 3.79
N ALA A 171 2.62 -18.43 4.05
CA ALA A 171 1.99 -18.20 5.34
C ALA A 171 2.81 -18.88 6.45
N THR A 172 2.92 -18.22 7.60
CA THR A 172 3.67 -18.75 8.75
C THR A 172 2.87 -19.76 9.58
N GLU A 173 1.56 -19.84 9.33
CA GLU A 173 0.59 -20.68 10.03
C GLU A 173 -0.63 -20.94 9.13
N ASP A 174 -1.54 -21.82 9.54
CA ASP A 174 -2.84 -21.99 8.91
C ASP A 174 -3.73 -20.77 9.17
N LEU A 175 -4.35 -20.23 8.12
CA LEU A 175 -5.14 -19.01 8.18
C LEU A 175 -6.61 -19.25 7.86
N ALA A 176 -7.07 -20.50 7.87
CA ALA A 176 -8.49 -20.83 7.69
C ALA A 176 -9.40 -19.97 8.58
N GLY A 177 -10.35 -19.27 7.94
CA GLY A 177 -11.32 -18.41 8.61
C GLY A 177 -10.77 -17.05 9.10
N GLN A 178 -9.47 -16.76 8.94
CA GLN A 178 -8.91 -15.45 9.27
C GLN A 178 -9.28 -14.42 8.21
N ARG A 179 -9.67 -13.22 8.64
CA ARG A 179 -9.92 -12.07 7.77
C ARG A 179 -8.77 -11.07 7.92
N VAL A 180 -7.98 -10.94 6.86
CA VAL A 180 -6.66 -10.29 6.91
C VAL A 180 -6.69 -8.97 6.16
N LEU A 181 -6.22 -7.91 6.81
CA LEU A 181 -5.83 -6.66 6.15
C LEU A 181 -4.33 -6.70 5.85
N LEU A 182 -3.95 -6.52 4.58
CA LEU A 182 -2.55 -6.50 4.15
C LEU A 182 -2.05 -5.06 4.04
N ILE A 183 -0.89 -4.74 4.62
CA ILE A 183 -0.29 -3.41 4.52
C ILE A 183 1.06 -3.48 3.82
N ASP A 184 1.31 -2.54 2.92
CA ASP A 184 2.63 -2.24 2.37
C ASP A 184 2.92 -0.74 2.50
N ASP A 185 4.19 -0.37 2.46
CA ASP A 185 4.55 1.04 2.43
C ASP A 185 4.45 1.62 1.02
N THR A 186 4.71 0.80 -0.01
CA THR A 186 4.76 1.27 -1.39
C THR A 186 4.11 0.30 -2.37
N PHE A 187 3.13 0.77 -3.14
CA PHE A 187 2.65 0.08 -4.33
C PHE A 187 3.37 0.60 -5.57
N THR A 188 4.08 -0.30 -6.28
CA THR A 188 4.72 -0.01 -7.57
C THR A 188 3.97 -0.68 -8.72
N SER A 189 4.33 -1.92 -9.07
CA SER A 189 3.67 -2.72 -10.10
C SER A 189 2.44 -3.47 -9.58
N GLY A 190 2.43 -3.80 -8.29
CA GLY A 190 1.45 -4.67 -7.66
C GLY A 190 1.91 -6.11 -7.53
N ALA A 191 2.96 -6.55 -8.23
CA ALA A 191 3.42 -7.94 -8.24
C ALA A 191 3.63 -8.53 -6.84
N THR A 192 4.39 -7.82 -6.00
CA THR A 192 4.69 -8.28 -4.62
C THR A 192 3.44 -8.23 -3.73
N PHE A 193 2.57 -7.25 -3.92
CA PHE A 193 1.34 -7.11 -3.14
C PHE A 193 0.33 -8.22 -3.47
N GLN A 194 0.18 -8.52 -4.76
CA GLN A 194 -0.66 -9.60 -5.28
C GLN A 194 -0.12 -10.97 -4.88
N SER A 195 1.21 -11.18 -4.94
CA SER A 195 1.85 -12.40 -4.41
C SER A 195 1.54 -12.63 -2.94
N ALA A 196 1.67 -11.59 -2.10
CA ALA A 196 1.44 -11.70 -0.67
C ALA A 196 -0.05 -12.00 -0.36
N ALA A 197 -0.97 -11.30 -1.02
CA ALA A 197 -2.40 -11.53 -0.88
C ALA A 197 -2.79 -12.94 -1.33
N SER A 198 -2.28 -13.39 -2.48
CA SER A 198 -2.58 -14.73 -2.99
C SER A 198 -2.04 -15.82 -2.07
N ALA A 199 -0.82 -15.68 -1.54
CA ALA A 199 -0.26 -16.62 -0.57
C ALA A 199 -1.08 -16.74 0.71
N LEU A 200 -1.60 -15.62 1.24
CA LEU A 200 -2.52 -15.61 2.40
C LEU A 200 -3.82 -16.35 2.06
N ALA A 201 -4.42 -16.03 0.91
CA ALA A 201 -5.68 -16.62 0.50
C ALA A 201 -5.57 -18.13 0.21
N LEU A 202 -4.46 -18.57 -0.39
CA LEU A 202 -4.17 -19.99 -0.60
C LEU A 202 -3.92 -20.74 0.72
N ALA A 203 -3.51 -20.04 1.78
CA ALA A 203 -3.41 -20.58 3.14
C ALA A 203 -4.74 -20.52 3.92
N GLY A 204 -5.86 -20.17 3.28
CA GLY A 204 -7.20 -20.22 3.86
C GLY A 204 -7.75 -18.89 4.40
N ALA A 205 -6.98 -17.80 4.32
CA ALA A 205 -7.47 -16.48 4.74
C ALA A 205 -8.46 -15.87 3.72
N THR A 206 -9.34 -15.01 4.22
CA THR A 206 -9.99 -13.97 3.41
C THR A 206 -9.14 -12.71 3.48
N VAL A 207 -8.49 -12.33 2.39
CA VAL A 207 -7.76 -11.05 2.32
C VAL A 207 -8.74 -9.94 1.97
N VAL A 208 -9.07 -9.12 2.97
CA VAL A 208 -10.15 -8.12 2.89
C VAL A 208 -9.77 -6.97 1.97
N ALA A 209 -8.57 -6.42 2.16
CA ALA A 209 -8.03 -5.34 1.36
C ALA A 209 -6.51 -5.26 1.51
N GLY A 210 -5.87 -4.49 0.63
CA GLY A 210 -4.47 -4.09 0.75
C GLY A 210 -4.34 -2.57 0.84
N VAL A 211 -3.71 -2.06 1.88
CA VAL A 211 -3.42 -0.62 2.03
C VAL A 211 -1.95 -0.33 1.74
N ALA A 212 -1.69 0.64 0.87
CA ALA A 212 -0.34 1.12 0.57
C ALA A 212 -0.19 2.57 1.01
N ILE A 213 0.89 2.92 1.70
CA ILE A 213 1.09 4.32 2.14
C ILE A 213 1.35 5.23 0.94
N GLY A 214 2.15 4.78 -0.02
CA GLY A 214 2.40 5.48 -1.28
C GLY A 214 2.15 4.61 -2.49
N ARG A 215 1.53 5.18 -3.53
CA ARG A 215 1.45 4.60 -4.87
C ARG A 215 2.33 5.41 -5.82
N VAL A 216 3.28 4.75 -6.47
CA VAL A 216 4.13 5.39 -7.47
C VAL A 216 3.31 5.69 -8.74
N ILE A 217 3.43 6.91 -9.23
CA ILE A 217 3.07 7.29 -10.60
C ILE A 217 4.37 7.49 -11.37
N ASP A 218 4.41 6.97 -12.60
CA ASP A 218 5.56 7.13 -13.50
C ASP A 218 5.13 7.95 -14.71
N THR A 219 5.61 9.19 -14.76
CA THR A 219 5.34 10.15 -15.84
C THR A 219 6.55 10.34 -16.76
N SER A 220 7.61 9.54 -16.60
CA SER A 220 8.87 9.74 -17.32
C SER A 220 8.83 9.35 -18.80
N ASP A 221 7.88 8.50 -19.20
CA ASP A 221 7.75 8.02 -20.57
C ASP A 221 6.72 8.87 -21.36
N PRO A 222 7.15 9.68 -22.34
CA PRO A 222 6.28 10.59 -23.07
C PRO A 222 5.23 9.89 -23.92
N ARG A 223 5.38 8.57 -24.20
CA ARG A 223 4.35 7.78 -24.90
C ARG A 223 3.08 7.64 -24.08
N PHE A 224 3.14 7.90 -22.77
CA PHE A 224 2.03 7.84 -21.84
C PHE A 224 1.73 9.21 -21.23
N ALA A 225 1.67 10.26 -22.06
CA ALA A 225 1.42 11.65 -21.64
C ALA A 225 0.18 11.82 -20.72
N TYR A 226 -0.85 10.98 -20.90
CA TYR A 226 -2.03 10.94 -20.02
C TYR A 226 -1.70 10.70 -18.53
N LYS A 227 -0.54 10.10 -18.21
CA LYS A 227 -0.05 9.94 -16.83
C LYS A 227 0.40 11.25 -16.21
N GLN A 228 1.04 12.11 -16.99
CA GLN A 228 1.42 13.45 -16.55
C GLN A 228 0.17 14.31 -16.34
N GLU A 229 -0.77 14.28 -17.29
CA GLU A 229 -2.05 14.99 -17.16
C GLU A 229 -2.85 14.52 -15.92
N PHE A 230 -2.92 13.20 -15.71
CA PHE A 230 -3.55 12.64 -14.51
C PHE A 230 -2.87 13.13 -13.24
N TRP A 231 -1.53 13.10 -13.20
CA TRP A 231 -0.75 13.56 -12.06
C TRP A 231 -1.01 15.03 -11.72
N ASP A 232 -0.98 15.90 -12.74
CA ASP A 232 -1.20 17.33 -12.57
C ASP A 232 -2.62 17.60 -12.03
N ARG A 233 -3.65 16.95 -12.58
CA ARG A 233 -5.03 17.02 -12.06
C ARG A 233 -5.11 16.59 -10.60
N GLN A 234 -4.50 15.47 -10.21
CA GLN A 234 -4.57 14.99 -8.82
C GLN A 234 -3.87 15.95 -7.85
N ARG A 235 -2.76 16.57 -8.25
CA ARG A 235 -2.07 17.56 -7.42
C ARG A 235 -2.92 18.80 -7.16
N GLU A 236 -3.65 19.26 -8.17
CA GLU A 236 -4.51 20.45 -8.07
C GLU A 236 -5.65 20.27 -7.06
N LEU A 237 -6.18 19.05 -6.90
CA LEU A 237 -7.26 18.75 -5.94
C LEU A 237 -6.87 18.99 -4.47
N GLY A 238 -5.57 18.96 -4.17
CA GLY A 238 -5.02 19.04 -2.83
C GLY A 238 -5.36 17.81 -1.96
N PHE A 239 -4.38 17.25 -1.26
CA PHE A 239 -4.66 16.13 -0.37
C PHE A 239 -5.54 16.55 0.82
N SER A 240 -6.40 15.66 1.31
CA SER A 240 -7.04 15.78 2.64
C SER A 240 -7.14 14.39 3.27
N PHE A 241 -6.87 14.29 4.57
CA PHE A 241 -7.08 13.05 5.32
C PHE A 241 -8.55 12.72 5.52
N ASP A 242 -9.47 13.65 5.26
CA ASP A 242 -10.91 13.41 5.41
C ASP A 242 -11.52 12.75 4.16
N ARG A 243 -10.72 12.51 3.10
CA ARG A 243 -11.17 11.90 1.85
C ARG A 243 -10.51 10.54 1.63
N CYS A 244 -11.30 9.54 1.27
CA CYS A 244 -10.82 8.22 0.86
C CYS A 244 -11.02 7.99 -0.65
N CYS A 245 -10.12 7.24 -1.29
CA CYS A 245 -10.31 6.84 -2.69
C CYS A 245 -11.38 5.75 -2.89
N LEU A 246 -12.02 5.29 -1.81
CA LEU A 246 -13.15 4.37 -1.83
C LEU A 246 -14.50 5.10 -1.66
N GLU A 247 -14.47 6.41 -1.48
CA GLU A 247 -15.67 7.23 -1.38
C GLU A 247 -15.85 8.05 -2.67
N PRO A 248 -17.08 8.11 -3.22
CA PRO A 248 -17.39 8.86 -4.42
C PRO A 248 -17.30 10.39 -4.22
#